data_AF-A0A6M2EZK6-F1
#
_entry.id   AF-A0A6M2EZK6-F1
#
_cell.length_a   1.000
_cell.length_b   1.000
_cell.length_c   1.000
_cell.angle_alpha   90.00
_cell.angle_beta   90.00
_cell.angle_gamma   90.00
#
_symmetry.space_group_name_H-M   'P 1'
#
loop_
_entity.id
_entity.type
_entity.pdbx_description
1 polymer ?
#
loop_
_entity_poly.entity_id
_entity_poly.type
_entity_poly.pdbx_seq_one_letter_code
_entity_poly.pdbx_strand_id
1 'polypeptide(L)'
;MEEYEKATTVMCTVIGMDYANSLSYRACSLCERTLPDTLNALCKVCHNNTASSSSKRLFRVLVSIATDTKVLNVMCFDRAARVLFGCSADDFFHFSKLHPFAASNAAKILEGEMFRMTLSKPKNGNAQHLRAVSIVPLRSGFKPAIESLKEFYGVKPATS
;
A
#
# COMPACT_ATOMS: atom_id res chain seq x y z
N MET A 1 22.61 6.00 -22.98
CA MET A 1 22.82 7.06 -21.98
C MET A 1 21.54 7.13 -21.17
N GLU A 2 21.45 6.32 -20.12
CA GLU A 2 20.26 6.27 -19.26
C GLU A 2 20.29 7.52 -18.37
N GLU A 3 19.42 8.50 -18.64
CA GLU A 3 19.10 9.51 -17.64
C GLU A 3 18.61 8.76 -16.41
N TYR A 4 19.41 8.77 -15.36
CA TYR A 4 19.03 8.29 -14.05
C TYR A 4 17.97 9.26 -13.53
N GLU A 5 16.71 9.05 -13.93
CA GLU A 5 15.61 9.94 -13.58
C GLU A 5 15.48 10.00 -12.06
N LYS A 6 15.94 11.15 -11.55
CA LYS A 6 16.14 11.38 -10.13
C LYS A 6 14.78 11.34 -9.43
N ALA A 7 14.72 10.60 -8.33
CA ALA A 7 13.53 10.59 -7.49
C ALA A 7 13.23 12.01 -6.98
N THR A 8 11.95 12.41 -7.05
CA THR A 8 11.50 13.75 -6.67
C THR A 8 10.76 13.69 -5.36
N THR A 9 11.15 14.50 -4.38
CA THR A 9 10.42 14.61 -3.11
C THR A 9 9.43 15.76 -3.17
N VAL A 10 8.18 15.48 -2.82
CA VAL A 10 7.09 16.45 -2.82
C VAL A 10 6.38 16.45 -1.47
N MET A 11 5.82 17.61 -1.13
CA MET A 11 4.85 17.75 -0.05
C MET A 11 3.47 17.69 -0.70
N CYS A 12 2.59 16.83 -0.20
CA CYS A 12 1.31 16.59 -0.84
C CYS A 12 0.22 16.21 0.14
N THR A 13 -1.02 16.42 -0.28
CA THR A 13 -2.22 15.97 0.41
C THR A 13 -2.82 14.81 -0.36
N VAL A 14 -3.23 13.75 0.33
CA VAL A 14 -4.03 12.68 -0.29
C VAL A 14 -5.44 13.20 -0.52
N ILE A 15 -5.91 13.15 -1.76
CA ILE A 15 -7.25 13.61 -2.15
C ILE A 15 -8.15 12.46 -2.59
N GLY A 16 -7.61 11.24 -2.63
CA GLY A 16 -8.38 10.04 -2.98
C GLY A 16 -7.51 8.79 -2.97
N MET A 17 -8.18 7.65 -2.81
CA MET A 17 -7.57 6.32 -2.89
C MET A 17 -8.50 5.42 -3.70
N ASP A 18 -7.94 4.69 -4.67
CA ASP A 18 -8.68 3.66 -5.39
C ASP A 18 -8.86 2.43 -4.48
N TYR A 19 -10.02 2.37 -3.83
CA TYR A 19 -10.43 1.28 -2.95
C TYR A 19 -11.34 0.25 -3.62
N ALA A 20 -11.80 0.52 -4.86
CA ALA A 20 -12.70 -0.38 -5.59
C ALA A 20 -11.92 -1.57 -6.16
N ASN A 21 -10.66 -1.35 -6.51
CA ASN A 21 -9.73 -2.39 -6.94
C ASN A 21 -9.04 -3.09 -5.75
N SER A 22 -8.46 -4.27 -6.02
CA SER A 22 -7.71 -5.00 -5.00
C SER A 22 -6.49 -4.20 -4.52
N LEU A 23 -6.53 -3.78 -3.25
CA LEU A 23 -5.47 -3.05 -2.55
C LEU A 23 -4.19 -3.88 -2.30
N SER A 24 -4.27 -5.19 -2.52
CA SER A 24 -3.14 -6.11 -2.32
C SER A 24 -3.03 -7.13 -3.44
N TYR A 25 -1.86 -7.73 -3.57
CA TYR A 25 -1.60 -8.88 -4.44
C TYR A 25 -0.84 -9.94 -3.66
N ARG A 26 -0.92 -11.19 -4.14
CA ARG A 26 -0.17 -12.30 -3.52
C ARG A 26 1.27 -12.34 -4.01
N ALA A 27 2.17 -12.64 -3.10
CA ALA A 27 3.59 -12.80 -3.38
C ALA A 27 4.17 -14.00 -2.62
N CYS A 28 5.24 -14.58 -3.15
CA CYS A 28 6.01 -15.61 -2.45
C CYS A 28 6.59 -15.01 -1.16
N SER A 29 6.46 -15.71 -0.04
CA SER A 29 7.04 -15.25 1.24
C SER A 29 8.56 -15.17 1.20
N LEU A 30 9.22 -16.01 0.41
CA LEU A 30 10.67 -16.12 0.32
C LEU A 30 11.31 -15.14 -0.66
N CYS A 31 10.81 -15.07 -1.90
CA CYS A 31 11.44 -14.29 -2.98
C CYS A 31 10.64 -13.08 -3.44
N GLU A 32 9.48 -12.82 -2.81
CA GLU A 32 8.58 -11.70 -3.08
C GLU A 32 8.07 -11.56 -4.52
N ARG A 33 8.30 -12.58 -5.36
CA ARG A 33 7.73 -12.63 -6.70
C ARG A 33 6.21 -12.76 -6.62
N THR A 34 5.52 -12.02 -7.48
CA THR A 34 4.07 -12.07 -7.63
C THR A 34 3.60 -13.49 -7.91
N LEU A 35 2.55 -13.90 -7.21
CA LEU A 35 1.86 -15.16 -7.41
C LEU A 35 0.48 -14.91 -8.02
N PRO A 36 -0.07 -15.86 -8.79
CA PRO A 36 -1.47 -15.84 -9.19
C PRO A 36 -2.41 -15.77 -7.98
N ASP A 37 -3.58 -15.15 -8.16
CA ASP A 37 -4.62 -15.09 -7.13
C ASP A 37 -5.37 -16.42 -6.91
N THR A 38 -5.00 -17.48 -7.64
CA THR A 38 -5.58 -18.82 -7.46
C THR A 38 -5.16 -19.47 -6.14
N LEU A 39 -6.11 -20.08 -5.44
CA LEU A 39 -5.84 -20.85 -4.22
C LEU A 39 -4.75 -21.90 -4.52
N ASN A 40 -3.74 -21.99 -3.64
CA ASN A 40 -2.59 -22.90 -3.75
C ASN A 40 -1.58 -22.64 -4.87
N ALA A 41 -1.57 -21.46 -5.50
CA ALA A 41 -0.49 -21.11 -6.42
C ALA A 41 0.88 -21.11 -5.71
N LEU A 42 1.76 -22.04 -6.10
CA LEU A 42 3.11 -22.17 -5.56
C LEU A 42 4.11 -21.33 -6.37
N CYS A 43 5.15 -20.85 -5.71
CA CYS A 43 6.20 -20.11 -6.38
C CYS A 43 7.04 -21.05 -7.24
N LYS A 44 6.93 -20.96 -8.58
CA LYS A 44 7.70 -21.80 -9.52
C LYS A 44 9.22 -21.80 -9.28
N VAL A 45 9.76 -20.72 -8.69
CA VAL A 45 11.21 -20.58 -8.43
C VAL A 45 11.60 -21.22 -7.10
N CYS A 46 10.77 -21.09 -6.07
CA CYS A 46 11.10 -21.57 -4.72
C CYS A 46 10.55 -22.98 -4.44
N HIS A 47 9.61 -23.46 -5.25
CA HIS A 47 8.90 -24.72 -5.04
C HIS A 47 9.82 -25.94 -4.92
N ASN A 48 10.94 -25.95 -5.66
CA ASN A 48 11.88 -27.08 -5.67
C ASN A 48 12.80 -27.17 -4.44
N ASN A 49 12.88 -26.14 -3.60
CA ASN A 49 13.95 -26.03 -2.59
C ASN A 49 13.54 -26.34 -1.14
N THR A 50 12.24 -26.48 -0.80
CA THR A 50 11.67 -27.07 0.45
C THR A 50 10.22 -26.62 0.66
N ALA A 51 9.46 -27.46 1.39
CA ALA A 51 8.17 -27.21 2.06
C ALA A 51 7.34 -26.01 1.54
N SER A 52 6.32 -26.29 0.71
CA SER A 52 5.19 -25.41 0.39
C SER A 52 5.46 -23.90 0.60
N SER A 53 6.09 -23.23 -0.38
CA SER A 53 6.36 -21.80 -0.29
C SER A 53 5.08 -21.06 0.06
N SER A 54 4.95 -20.60 1.31
CA SER A 54 3.76 -19.90 1.77
C SER A 54 3.60 -18.61 0.97
N SER A 55 2.36 -18.18 0.76
CA SER A 55 2.10 -16.88 0.14
C SER A 55 1.83 -15.84 1.22
N LYS A 56 2.35 -14.64 1.04
CA LYS A 56 1.95 -13.44 1.78
C LYS A 56 1.25 -12.46 0.84
N ARG A 57 0.56 -11.48 1.40
CA ARG A 57 0.04 -10.33 0.65
C ARG A 57 0.97 -9.15 0.78
N LEU A 58 1.04 -8.36 -0.29
CA LEU A 58 1.75 -7.10 -0.33
C LEU A 58 0.80 -6.02 -0.86
N PHE A 59 0.88 -4.82 -0.31
CA PHE A 59 0.05 -3.72 -0.79
C PHE A 59 0.45 -3.27 -2.20
N ARG A 60 -0.57 -2.88 -2.95
CA ARG A 60 -0.48 -2.12 -4.20
C ARG A 60 -1.67 -1.17 -4.23
N VAL A 61 -1.46 0.02 -3.69
CA VAL A 61 -2.52 1.02 -3.49
C VAL A 61 -2.28 2.18 -4.44
N LEU A 62 -3.30 2.54 -5.22
CA LEU A 62 -3.26 3.74 -6.06
C LEU A 62 -3.88 4.90 -5.28
N VAL A 63 -3.10 5.95 -5.06
CA VAL A 63 -3.55 7.17 -4.39
C VAL A 63 -3.47 8.35 -5.35
N SER A 64 -4.46 9.23 -5.28
CA SER A 64 -4.43 10.54 -5.91
C SER A 64 -3.93 11.55 -4.88
N ILE A 65 -2.87 12.27 -5.24
CA ILE A 65 -2.26 13.29 -4.38
C ILE A 65 -2.32 14.65 -5.06
N ALA A 66 -2.58 15.70 -4.27
CA ALA A 66 -2.42 17.08 -4.69
C ALA A 66 -1.11 17.63 -4.12
N THR A 67 -0.28 18.19 -4.99
CA THR A 67 0.88 19.02 -4.62
C THR A 67 0.49 20.49 -4.68
N ASP A 68 1.43 21.39 -4.41
CA ASP A 68 1.29 22.83 -4.61
C ASP A 68 0.96 23.23 -6.06
N THR A 69 1.34 22.40 -7.03
CA THR A 69 1.29 22.75 -8.47
C THR A 69 0.40 21.85 -9.31
N LYS A 70 0.12 20.62 -8.88
CA LYS A 70 -0.62 19.63 -9.69
C LYS A 70 -1.17 18.46 -8.89
N VAL A 71 -2.10 17.75 -9.51
CA VAL A 71 -2.62 16.45 -9.05
C VAL A 71 -1.91 15.32 -9.77
N LEU A 72 -1.54 14.27 -9.04
CA LEU A 72 -0.83 13.10 -9.53
C LEU A 72 -1.46 11.81 -9.00
N ASN A 73 -1.44 10.76 -9.82
CA ASN A 73 -1.74 9.40 -9.38
C ASN A 73 -0.43 8.66 -9.08
N VAL A 74 -0.33 8.12 -7.86
CA VAL A 74 0.87 7.49 -7.33
C VAL A 74 0.54 6.09 -6.81
N MET A 75 1.35 5.12 -7.22
CA MET A 75 1.31 3.76 -6.69
C MET A 75 2.16 3.65 -5.42
N CYS A 76 1.52 3.27 -4.32
CA CYS A 76 2.14 2.92 -3.06
C CYS A 76 2.26 1.40 -2.95
N PHE A 77 3.48 0.89 -3.07
CA PHE A 77 3.79 -0.51 -2.79
C PHE A 77 4.03 -0.73 -1.31
N ASP A 78 4.07 -2.01 -0.92
CA ASP A 78 4.05 -2.50 0.46
C ASP A 78 4.70 -1.59 1.50
N ARG A 79 6.02 -1.33 1.42
CA ARG A 79 6.71 -0.50 2.42
C ARG A 79 6.11 0.90 2.60
N ALA A 80 5.74 1.56 1.50
CA ALA A 80 5.15 2.90 1.53
C ALA A 80 3.70 2.83 2.03
N ALA A 81 2.91 1.86 1.55
CA ALA A 81 1.53 1.69 1.94
C ALA A 81 1.38 1.32 3.43
N ARG A 82 2.31 0.54 4.01
CA ARG A 82 2.30 0.23 5.46
C ARG A 82 2.37 1.47 6.34
N VAL A 83 2.96 2.58 5.87
CA VAL A 83 2.93 3.86 6.60
C VAL A 83 1.52 4.43 6.65
N LEU A 84 0.78 4.36 5.54
CA LEU A 84 -0.60 4.84 5.45
C LEU A 84 -1.54 3.96 6.27
N PHE A 85 -1.39 2.63 6.16
CA PHE A 85 -2.31 1.67 6.74
C PHE A 85 -1.97 1.29 8.19
N GLY A 86 -0.69 1.34 8.60
CA GLY A 86 -0.24 0.98 9.95
C GLY A 86 -0.24 -0.52 10.26
N CYS A 87 -0.42 -1.36 9.26
CA CYS A 87 -0.43 -2.82 9.38
C CYS A 87 0.10 -3.48 8.11
N SER A 88 0.25 -4.80 8.10
CA SER A 88 0.59 -5.53 6.86
C SER A 88 -0.61 -5.65 5.93
N ALA A 89 -0.35 -5.96 4.65
CA ALA A 89 -1.43 -6.20 3.68
C ALA A 89 -2.26 -7.45 4.03
N ASP A 90 -1.66 -8.46 4.67
CA ASP A 90 -2.38 -9.63 5.17
C ASP A 90 -3.34 -9.24 6.30
N ASP A 91 -2.86 -8.48 7.29
CA ASP A 91 -3.68 -8.02 8.42
C ASP A 91 -4.87 -7.19 7.91
N PHE A 92 -4.62 -6.24 7.03
CA PHE A 92 -5.68 -5.41 6.46
C PHE A 92 -6.67 -6.23 5.63
N PHE A 93 -6.18 -7.18 4.84
CA PHE A 93 -7.04 -8.07 4.06
C PHE A 93 -7.96 -8.90 4.96
N HIS A 94 -7.42 -9.48 6.04
CA HIS A 94 -8.22 -10.20 7.03
C HIS A 94 -9.23 -9.30 7.73
N PHE A 95 -8.81 -8.09 8.12
CA PHE A 95 -9.71 -7.08 8.70
C PHE A 95 -10.86 -6.73 7.75
N SER A 96 -10.58 -6.49 6.47
CA SER A 96 -11.59 -6.15 5.46
C SER A 96 -12.60 -7.27 5.17
N LYS A 97 -12.24 -8.54 5.42
CA LYS A 97 -13.19 -9.66 5.32
C LYS A 97 -14.26 -9.61 6.40
N LEU A 98 -13.89 -9.13 7.59
CA LEU A 98 -14.82 -8.97 8.71
C LEU A 98 -15.60 -7.65 8.61
N HIS A 99 -15.05 -6.66 7.91
CA HIS A 99 -15.59 -5.31 7.80
C HIS A 99 -15.66 -4.87 6.33
N PRO A 100 -16.79 -5.13 5.62
CA PRO A 100 -16.91 -4.92 4.17
C PRO A 100 -16.62 -3.50 3.66
N PHE A 101 -16.76 -2.49 4.52
CA PHE A 101 -16.49 -1.07 4.19
C PHE A 101 -15.12 -0.59 4.68
N ALA A 102 -14.24 -1.48 5.17
CA ALA A 102 -12.94 -1.07 5.70
C ALA A 102 -12.07 -0.36 4.65
N ALA A 103 -12.09 -0.81 3.39
CA ALA A 103 -11.33 -0.20 2.32
C ALA A 103 -11.83 1.21 1.96
N SER A 104 -13.14 1.39 1.86
CA SER A 104 -13.73 2.71 1.57
C SER A 104 -13.59 3.67 2.75
N ASN A 105 -13.70 3.19 3.99
CA ASN A 105 -13.44 3.98 5.17
C ASN A 105 -11.96 4.33 5.33
N ALA A 106 -11.03 3.43 4.97
CA ALA A 106 -9.60 3.74 4.89
C ALA A 106 -9.34 4.89 3.91
N ALA A 107 -10.02 4.89 2.75
CA ALA A 107 -9.93 5.98 1.78
C ALA A 107 -10.32 7.32 2.40
N LYS A 108 -11.47 7.37 3.08
CA LYS A 108 -11.98 8.57 3.76
C LYS A 108 -11.08 9.04 4.90
N ILE A 109 -10.49 8.11 5.66
CA ILE A 109 -9.57 8.42 6.76
C ILE A 109 -8.26 9.04 6.23
N LEU A 110 -7.77 8.56 5.09
CA LEU A 110 -6.54 9.06 4.47
C LEU A 110 -6.77 10.34 3.66
N GLU A 111 -7.99 10.60 3.21
CA GLU A 111 -8.34 11.83 2.51
C GLU A 111 -8.10 13.06 3.39
N GLY A 112 -7.38 14.05 2.86
CA GLY A 112 -6.96 15.25 3.58
C GLY A 112 -5.66 15.10 4.37
N GLU A 113 -5.13 13.89 4.56
CA GLU A 113 -3.84 13.70 5.25
C GLU A 113 -2.67 14.18 4.39
N MET A 114 -1.72 14.84 5.04
CA MET A 114 -0.56 15.44 4.38
C MET A 114 0.71 14.65 4.64
N PHE A 115 1.47 14.43 3.57
CA PHE A 115 2.69 13.65 3.58
C PHE A 115 3.81 14.34 2.81
N ARG A 116 5.03 14.04 3.22
CA ARG A 116 6.21 14.15 2.35
C ARG A 116 6.41 12.82 1.65
N MET A 117 6.32 12.80 0.32
CA MET A 117 6.51 11.59 -0.49
C MET A 117 7.70 11.74 -1.42
N THR A 118 8.57 10.73 -1.47
CA THR A 118 9.57 10.62 -2.54
C THR A 118 9.02 9.76 -3.67
N LEU A 119 8.87 10.36 -4.84
CA LEU A 119 8.30 9.76 -6.04
C LEU A 119 9.39 9.34 -7.01
N SER A 120 9.21 8.20 -7.67
CA SER A 120 10.09 7.73 -8.75
C SER A 120 9.28 7.34 -9.98
N LYS A 121 9.86 7.52 -11.16
CA LYS A 121 9.29 6.95 -12.37
C LYS A 121 9.46 5.42 -12.35
N PRO A 122 8.52 4.67 -12.92
CA PRO A 122 8.68 3.24 -13.02
C PRO A 122 9.86 2.90 -13.94
N LYS A 123 10.65 1.88 -13.54
CA LYS A 123 11.80 1.39 -14.33
C LYS A 123 11.40 0.72 -15.65
N ASN A 124 10.12 0.43 -15.85
CA ASN A 124 9.62 -0.33 -16.99
C ASN A 124 8.60 0.53 -17.74
N GLY A 125 8.82 0.76 -19.04
CA GLY A 125 8.08 1.74 -19.84
C GLY A 125 6.58 1.49 -19.95
N ASN A 126 6.11 0.28 -19.65
CA ASN A 126 4.69 -0.06 -19.67
C ASN A 126 3.92 0.37 -18.41
N ALA A 127 4.61 0.75 -17.32
CA ALA A 127 3.95 1.19 -16.11
C ALA A 127 3.65 2.70 -16.19
N GLN A 128 2.39 3.06 -15.98
CA GLN A 128 1.90 4.42 -16.23
C GLN A 128 2.00 5.34 -15.00
N HIS A 129 2.03 4.78 -13.79
CA HIS A 129 1.98 5.56 -12.55
C HIS A 129 3.36 5.77 -11.92
N LEU A 130 3.54 6.96 -11.34
CA LEU A 130 4.65 7.24 -10.43
C LEU A 130 4.59 6.30 -9.21
N ARG A 131 5.72 6.03 -8.59
CA ARG A 131 5.81 5.15 -7.41
C ARG A 131 6.26 5.93 -6.20
N ALA A 132 5.53 5.80 -5.09
CA ALA A 132 6.00 6.27 -3.79
C ALA A 132 7.09 5.33 -3.27
N VAL A 133 8.31 5.85 -3.13
CA VAL A 133 9.47 5.14 -2.58
C VAL A 133 9.54 5.31 -1.07
N SER A 134 9.16 6.50 -0.59
CA SER A 134 9.07 6.82 0.83
C SER A 134 7.83 7.69 1.06
N ILE A 135 7.24 7.56 2.25
CA ILE A 135 6.13 8.37 2.73
C ILE A 135 6.43 8.71 4.18
N VAL A 136 6.31 9.99 4.53
CA VAL A 136 6.48 10.49 5.89
C VAL A 136 5.29 11.40 6.22
N PRO A 137 4.47 11.06 7.22
CA PRO A 137 3.39 11.93 7.68
C PRO A 137 3.94 13.26 8.16
N LEU A 138 3.24 14.36 7.86
CA LEU A 138 3.66 15.70 8.30
C LEU A 138 3.07 16.08 9.65
N ARG A 139 1.90 15.53 9.99
CA ARG A 139 1.24 15.75 11.26
C ARG A 139 1.87 14.86 12.35
N SER A 140 2.25 15.46 13.47
CA SER A 140 2.84 14.74 14.62
C SER A 140 1.90 13.71 15.27
N GLY A 141 0.59 13.96 15.22
CA GLY A 141 -0.46 13.04 15.69
C GLY A 141 -1.10 12.21 14.58
N PHE A 142 -0.40 11.95 13.48
CA PHE A 142 -0.92 11.08 12.43
C PHE A 142 -1.24 9.69 12.99
N LYS A 143 -2.49 9.26 12.80
CA LYS A 143 -2.92 7.89 13.07
C LYS A 143 -3.04 7.13 11.75
N PRO A 144 -2.34 6.00 11.58
CA PRO A 144 -2.54 5.14 10.42
C PRO A 144 -3.97 4.64 10.32
N ALA A 145 -4.41 4.31 9.10
CA ALA A 145 -5.82 3.99 8.82
C ALA A 145 -6.36 2.85 9.70
N ILE A 146 -5.55 1.81 10.00
CA ILE A 146 -6.01 0.68 10.81
C ILE A 146 -6.41 1.05 12.24
N GLU A 147 -5.78 2.07 12.84
CA GLU A 147 -6.09 2.49 14.20
C GLU A 147 -7.48 3.13 14.24
N SER A 148 -7.72 4.10 13.36
CA SER A 148 -9.01 4.76 13.20
C SER A 148 -10.11 3.78 12.80
N LEU A 149 -9.81 2.78 11.97
CA LEU A 149 -10.76 1.73 11.61
C LEU A 149 -11.12 0.84 12.80
N LYS A 150 -10.13 0.41 13.60
CA LYS A 150 -10.40 -0.38 14.80
C LYS A 150 -11.28 0.37 15.79
N GLU A 151 -11.00 1.65 16.01
CA GLU A 151 -11.86 2.54 16.81
C GLU A 151 -13.28 2.61 16.24
N PHE A 152 -13.41 2.87 14.93
CA PHE A 152 -14.70 2.98 14.23
C PHE A 152 -15.54 1.70 14.30
N TYR A 153 -14.92 0.53 14.17
CA TYR A 153 -15.59 -0.77 14.23
C TYR A 153 -15.70 -1.36 15.66
N GLY A 154 -15.29 -0.61 16.70
CA GLY A 154 -15.36 -1.07 18.09
C GLY A 154 -14.42 -2.23 18.42
N VAL A 155 -13.35 -2.40 17.64
CA VAL A 155 -12.32 -3.42 17.90
C VAL A 155 -11.41 -2.90 19.00
N LYS A 156 -11.48 -3.53 20.18
CA LYS A 156 -10.66 -3.14 21.34
C LYS A 156 -9.17 -3.17 20.97
N PRO A 157 -8.38 -2.15 21.35
CA PRO A 157 -6.94 -2.23 21.20
C PRO A 157 -6.44 -3.44 22.00
N ALA A 158 -5.50 -4.20 21.44
CA ALA A 158 -4.81 -5.25 22.20
C ALA A 158 -4.08 -4.54 23.35
N THR A 159 -4.59 -4.70 24.56
CA THR A 159 -3.92 -4.25 25.78
C THR A 159 -2.56 -4.93 25.81
N SER A 160 -1.51 -4.12 25.66
CA SER A 160 -0.12 -4.56 25.84
C SER A 160 0.19 -4.80 27.30
#